data_AF-A0A5J4VTH7-F1
#
_entry.id   AF-A0A5J4VTH7-F1
#
_cell.length_a   1.000
_cell.length_b   1.000
_cell.length_c   1.000
_cell.angle_alpha   90.00
_cell.angle_beta   90.00
_cell.angle_gamma   90.00
#
_symmetry.space_group_name_H-M   'P 1'
#
loop_
_entity.id
_entity.type
_entity.pdbx_description
1 polymer ?
#
loop_
_entity_poly.entity_id
_entity_poly.type
_entity_poly.pdbx_seq_one_letter_code
_entity_poly.pdbx_strand_id
1 'polypeptide(L)'
;MEERAQGVITVLNWPGQVWWIELKEITMREKELDESEKVLEMGQKMSKRNLKVPLERMLVLEVNGGKMEQDYFDLHQKHPDYQEMQLDLQQITGMEVGEGTHAHYQPFASIREGKE
;
A
#
# COMPACT_ATOMS: atom_id res chain seq x y z
N MET A 1 2.73 -23.61 16.86
CA MET A 1 1.65 -23.58 15.86
C MET A 1 2.27 -23.13 14.56
N GLU A 2 2.00 -23.83 13.46
CA GLU A 2 2.43 -23.40 12.13
C GLU A 2 1.61 -22.16 11.77
N GLU A 3 2.28 -21.03 11.57
CA GLU A 3 1.64 -19.78 11.19
C GLU A 3 1.06 -19.99 9.77
N ARG A 4 -0.27 -20.01 9.66
CA ARG A 4 -0.97 -20.24 8.39
C ARG A 4 -1.39 -18.90 7.80
N ALA A 5 -1.13 -18.72 6.51
CA ALA A 5 -1.66 -17.59 5.76
C ALA A 5 -3.19 -17.55 5.88
N GLN A 6 -3.73 -16.38 6.19
CA GLN A 6 -5.17 -16.18 6.32
C GLN A 6 -5.77 -15.57 5.06
N GLY A 7 -4.96 -14.88 4.26
CA GLY A 7 -5.36 -14.32 2.98
C GLY A 7 -4.23 -14.42 1.95
N VAL A 8 -4.63 -14.28 0.68
CA VAL A 8 -3.72 -14.12 -0.45
C VAL A 8 -4.10 -12.83 -1.17
N ILE A 9 -3.13 -11.94 -1.35
CA ILE A 9 -3.30 -10.68 -2.07
C ILE A 9 -2.41 -10.72 -3.31
N THR A 10 -3.00 -10.46 -4.48
CA THR A 10 -2.26 -10.27 -5.73
C THR A 10 -2.18 -8.78 -6.02
N VAL A 11 -0.97 -8.25 -6.15
CA VAL A 11 -0.74 -6.80 -6.26
C VAL A 11 0.47 -6.50 -7.16
N LEU A 12 0.51 -5.31 -7.74
CA LEU A 12 1.70 -4.82 -8.43
C LEU A 12 2.76 -4.38 -7.40
N ASN A 13 4.03 -4.60 -7.71
CA ASN A 13 5.13 -4.16 -6.87
C ASN A 13 5.24 -2.63 -6.91
N TRP A 14 4.66 -1.99 -5.89
CA TRP A 14 4.46 -0.56 -5.86
C TRP A 14 4.98 0.08 -4.56
N PRO A 15 6.31 0.09 -4.36
CA PRO A 15 6.91 0.48 -3.09
C PRO A 15 6.67 1.94 -2.70
N GLY A 16 6.38 2.80 -3.67
CA GLY A 16 6.01 4.18 -3.38
C GLY A 16 4.70 4.29 -2.61
N GLN A 17 3.70 3.44 -2.84
CA GLN A 17 2.36 3.65 -2.30
C GLN A 17 2.33 3.64 -0.76
N VAL A 18 1.53 4.53 -0.15
CA VAL A 18 1.48 4.69 1.32
C VAL A 18 1.09 3.38 2.03
N TRP A 19 0.16 2.64 1.43
CA TRP A 19 -0.30 1.35 1.95
C TRP A 19 0.71 0.21 1.74
N TRP A 20 1.79 0.42 0.97
CA TRP A 20 2.75 -0.64 0.63
C TRP A 20 3.47 -1.18 1.87
N ILE A 21 3.92 -0.29 2.75
CA ILE A 21 4.68 -0.68 3.93
C ILE A 21 3.81 -1.51 4.86
N GLU A 22 2.57 -1.08 5.10
CA GLU A 22 1.62 -1.80 5.93
C GLU A 22 1.29 -3.18 5.37
N LEU A 23 1.10 -3.26 4.05
CA LEU A 23 0.89 -4.53 3.37
C LEU A 23 2.09 -5.46 3.54
N LYS A 24 3.31 -4.94 3.47
CA LYS A 24 4.54 -5.70 3.67
C LYS A 24 4.70 -6.18 5.12
N GLU A 25 4.21 -5.44 6.11
CA GLU A 25 4.25 -5.84 7.51
C GLU A 25 3.30 -6.99 7.89
N ILE A 26 2.24 -7.20 7.10
CA ILE A 26 1.33 -8.34 7.27
C ILE A 26 1.66 -9.50 6.34
N THR A 27 2.54 -9.26 5.38
CA THR A 27 3.00 -10.28 4.44
C THR A 27 3.92 -11.25 5.17
N MET A 28 3.48 -12.50 5.25
CA MET A 28 4.27 -13.61 5.78
C MET A 28 5.22 -14.16 4.72
N ARG A 29 4.72 -14.28 3.48
CA ARG A 29 5.47 -14.79 2.34
C ARG A 29 5.09 -14.03 1.08
N GLU A 30 6.08 -13.86 0.21
CA GLU A 30 5.92 -13.22 -1.08
C GLU A 30 6.40 -14.17 -2.16
N LYS A 31 5.70 -14.17 -3.29
CA LYS A 31 6.13 -14.81 -4.51
C LYS A 31 5.90 -13.88 -5.70
N GLU A 32 6.94 -13.70 -6.51
CA GLU A 32 6.82 -13.04 -7.80
C GLU A 32 6.12 -13.96 -8.82
N LEU A 33 5.18 -13.41 -9.58
CA LEU A 33 4.51 -14.10 -10.68
C LEU A 33 5.29 -13.92 -11.98
N ASP A 34 5.31 -12.70 -12.53
CA ASP A 34 6.09 -12.24 -13.67
C ASP A 34 5.88 -10.72 -13.81
N GLU A 35 6.39 -10.12 -14.88
CA GLU A 35 6.00 -8.80 -15.35
C GLU A 35 4.49 -8.71 -15.62
N SER A 36 3.87 -7.63 -15.16
CA SER A 36 2.45 -7.31 -15.33
C SER A 36 1.95 -7.47 -16.77
N GLU A 37 2.72 -7.04 -17.77
CA GLU A 37 2.34 -7.13 -19.19
C GLU A 37 2.17 -8.57 -19.69
N LYS A 38 2.79 -9.54 -19.01
CA LYS A 38 2.67 -10.98 -19.35
C LYS A 38 1.53 -11.67 -18.61
N VAL A 39 1.10 -11.12 -17.47
CA VAL A 39 0.13 -11.75 -16.56
C VAL A 39 -1.25 -11.08 -16.64
N LEU A 40 -1.30 -9.79 -16.99
CA LEU A 40 -2.52 -9.00 -17.06
C LEU A 40 -2.89 -8.72 -18.53
N GLU A 41 -4.19 -8.75 -18.79
CA GLU A 41 -4.75 -8.31 -20.06
C GLU A 41 -5.38 -6.92 -19.93
N MET A 42 -5.27 -6.12 -20.99
CA MET A 42 -5.88 -4.80 -21.07
C MET A 42 -7.40 -4.88 -21.01
N GLY A 43 -7.98 -4.33 -19.94
CA GLY A 43 -9.43 -4.24 -19.80
C GLY A 43 -10.07 -3.27 -20.81
N GLN A 44 -11.34 -3.51 -21.17
CA GLN A 44 -12.08 -2.69 -22.15
C GLN A 44 -12.09 -1.18 -21.80
N LYS A 45 -12.20 -0.85 -20.50
CA LYS A 45 -12.18 0.54 -20.02
C LYS A 45 -10.83 1.21 -20.23
N MET A 46 -9.73 0.48 -20.03
CA MET A 46 -8.37 0.99 -20.24
C MET A 46 -8.10 1.20 -21.73
N SER A 47 -8.51 0.24 -22.57
CA SER A 47 -8.41 0.35 -24.03
C SER A 47 -9.12 1.61 -24.57
N LYS A 48 -10.37 1.87 -24.15
CA LYS A 48 -11.12 3.07 -24.55
C LYS A 48 -10.46 4.40 -24.15
N ARG A 49 -9.60 4.37 -23.13
CA ARG A 49 -8.92 5.55 -22.57
C ARG A 49 -7.46 5.67 -23.03
N ASN A 50 -7.00 4.79 -23.92
CA ASN A 50 -5.59 4.69 -24.34
C ASN A 50 -4.61 4.58 -23.15
N LEU A 51 -5.06 3.94 -22.06
CA LEU A 51 -4.19 3.62 -20.94
C LEU A 51 -3.30 2.42 -21.30
N LYS A 52 -2.26 2.19 -20.51
CA LYS A 52 -1.34 1.05 -20.66
C LYS A 52 -1.40 0.19 -19.42
N VAL A 53 -1.07 -1.09 -19.56
CA VAL A 53 -0.75 -1.93 -18.40
C VAL A 53 0.46 -1.30 -17.72
N PRO A 54 0.48 -1.18 -16.38
CA PRO A 54 1.68 -0.77 -15.65
C PRO A 54 2.84 -1.71 -15.98
N LEU A 55 4.10 -1.30 -15.89
CA LEU A 55 5.26 -2.12 -16.30
C LEU A 55 5.87 -2.93 -15.15
N GLU A 56 5.28 -2.87 -13.96
CA GLU A 56 5.83 -3.44 -12.75
C GLU A 56 5.60 -4.95 -12.63
N ARG A 57 6.29 -5.58 -11.68
CA ARG A 57 6.14 -7.01 -11.42
C ARG A 57 4.87 -7.28 -10.62
N MET A 58 4.19 -8.37 -10.94
CA MET A 58 3.06 -8.89 -10.17
C MET A 58 3.56 -9.77 -9.02
N LEU A 59 3.06 -9.50 -7.82
CA LEU A 59 3.39 -10.22 -6.59
C LEU A 59 2.14 -10.91 -6.03
N VAL A 60 2.34 -12.09 -5.45
CA VAL A 60 1.38 -12.81 -4.63
C VAL A 60 1.89 -12.81 -3.20
N LEU A 61 1.10 -12.22 -2.31
CA LEU A 61 1.43 -12.03 -0.90
C LEU A 61 0.52 -12.93 -0.08
N GLU A 62 1.12 -13.85 0.67
CA GLU A 62 0.44 -14.57 1.74
C GLU A 62 0.44 -13.70 2.98
N VAL A 63 -0.75 -13.29 3.45
CA VAL A 63 -0.89 -12.33 4.54
C VAL A 63 -1.49 -12.96 5.79
N ASN A 64 -1.02 -12.50 6.95
CA ASN A 64 -1.59 -12.83 8.25
C ASN A 64 -2.70 -11.81 8.59
N GLY A 65 -3.95 -12.24 8.58
CA GLY A 65 -5.10 -11.43 9.00
C GLY A 65 -5.33 -11.42 10.52
N GLY A 66 -4.42 -12.01 11.30
CA GLY A 66 -4.52 -12.09 12.76
C GLY A 66 -4.32 -10.75 13.46
N LYS A 67 -3.80 -9.74 12.75
CA LYS A 67 -3.78 -8.35 13.21
C LYS A 67 -5.15 -7.72 12.94
N MET A 68 -5.77 -7.17 13.96
CA MET A 68 -7.04 -6.43 13.84
C MET A 68 -6.78 -5.02 13.32
N GLU A 69 -7.78 -4.36 12.72
CA GLU A 69 -7.66 -2.97 12.21
C GLU A 69 -7.02 -2.00 13.23
N GLN A 70 -7.31 -2.17 14.52
CA GLN A 70 -6.72 -1.38 15.60
C GLN A 70 -5.18 -1.47 15.67
N ASP A 71 -4.60 -2.65 15.39
CA ASP A 71 -3.15 -2.85 15.41
C ASP A 71 -2.46 -2.01 14.32
N TYR A 72 -3.15 -1.74 13.20
CA TYR A 72 -2.66 -0.89 12.11
C TYR A 72 -2.77 0.60 12.47
N PHE A 73 -3.87 1.02 13.11
CA PHE A 73 -4.01 2.40 13.60
C PHE A 73 -2.94 2.77 14.63
N ASP A 74 -2.56 1.83 15.49
CA ASP A 74 -1.51 2.05 16.49
C ASP A 74 -0.11 2.07 15.86
N LEU A 75 0.11 1.30 14.79
CA LEU A 75 1.35 1.32 14.01
C LEU A 75 1.56 2.69 13.34
N HIS A 76 0.52 3.21 12.67
CA HIS A 76 0.58 4.52 12.00
C HIS A 76 0.93 5.67 12.95
N GLN A 77 0.48 5.60 14.21
CA GLN A 77 0.77 6.64 15.21
C GLN A 77 2.21 6.59 15.74
N LYS A 78 2.90 5.44 15.64
CA LYS A 78 4.26 5.27 16.18
C LYS A 78 5.38 5.72 15.23
N HIS A 79 5.09 5.79 13.94
CA HIS A 79 6.11 5.98 12.91
C HIS A 79 5.73 7.08 11.89
N PRO A 80 5.70 8.37 12.30
CA PRO A 80 5.41 9.48 11.38
C PRO A 80 6.48 9.60 10.26
N ASP A 81 7.74 9.29 10.56
CA ASP A 81 8.86 9.36 9.61
C ASP A 81 8.67 8.43 8.39
N TYR A 82 7.88 7.35 8.55
CA TYR A 82 7.58 6.42 7.47
C TYR A 82 6.68 7.05 6.40
N GLN A 83 5.74 7.93 6.78
CA GLN A 83 4.88 8.61 5.81
C GLN A 83 5.68 9.63 4.98
N GLU A 84 6.65 10.31 5.61
CA GLU A 84 7.51 11.27 4.92
C GLU A 84 8.46 10.58 3.93
N MET A 85 9.09 9.46 4.34
CA MET A 85 9.89 8.63 3.44
C MET A 85 9.09 8.04 2.27
N GLN A 86 7.82 7.70 2.48
CA GLN A 86 6.94 7.18 1.41
C GLN A 86 6.61 8.27 0.37
N LEU A 87 6.32 9.49 0.81
CA LEU A 87 6.07 10.62 -0.08
C LEU A 87 7.31 10.91 -0.94
N ASP A 88 8.49 10.89 -0.33
CA ASP A 88 9.76 11.04 -1.06
C ASP A 88 9.95 9.92 -2.10
N LEU A 89 9.69 8.67 -1.72
CA LEU A 89 9.85 7.53 -2.62
C LEU A 89 8.85 7.55 -3.80
N GLN A 90 7.61 8.02 -3.58
CA GLN A 90 6.64 8.24 -4.67
C GLN A 90 7.11 9.31 -5.64
N GLN A 91 7.60 10.43 -5.13
CA GLN A 91 8.10 11.53 -5.96
C GLN A 91 9.33 11.13 -6.75
N ILE A 92 10.23 10.33 -6.16
CA ILE A 92 11.41 9.79 -6.84
C ILE A 92 11.03 8.78 -7.93
N THR A 93 10.06 7.92 -7.67
CA THR A 93 9.69 6.82 -8.58
C THR A 93 8.70 7.26 -9.67
N GLY A 94 8.12 8.46 -9.55
CA GLY A 94 7.15 9.00 -10.52
C GLY A 94 5.83 8.24 -10.55
N MET A 95 5.47 7.57 -9.44
CA MET A 95 4.27 6.76 -9.36
C MET A 95 3.05 7.65 -9.05
N GLU A 96 2.10 7.71 -9.98
CA GLU A 96 0.88 8.51 -9.81
C GLU A 96 0.03 7.96 -8.66
N VAL A 97 -0.34 8.83 -7.72
CA VAL A 97 -1.27 8.51 -6.64
C VAL A 97 -2.65 8.25 -7.25
N GLY A 98 -3.23 7.09 -6.99
CA GLY A 98 -4.63 6.84 -7.36
C GLY A 98 -5.54 7.88 -6.68
N GLU A 99 -6.58 8.36 -7.38
CA GLU A 99 -7.49 9.43 -6.92
C GLU A 99 -8.12 9.21 -5.51
N GLY A 100 -7.99 8.02 -4.91
CA GLY A 100 -8.43 7.71 -3.55
C GLY A 100 -7.45 8.05 -2.42
N THR A 101 -6.20 8.41 -2.71
CA THR A 101 -5.17 8.70 -1.68
C THR A 101 -4.94 10.20 -1.49
N HIS A 102 -5.97 11.03 -1.73
CA HIS A 102 -5.96 12.42 -1.28
C HIS A 102 -6.26 12.51 0.22
N ALA A 103 -5.54 11.74 1.04
CA ALA A 103 -5.50 11.99 2.47
C ALA A 103 -4.58 13.20 2.67
N HIS A 104 -5.16 14.40 2.64
CA HIS A 104 -4.55 15.55 3.28
C HIS A 104 -4.33 15.18 4.74
N TYR A 105 -3.12 14.74 5.09
CA TYR A 105 -2.74 14.54 6.48
C TYR A 105 -2.80 15.91 7.16
N GLN A 106 -3.88 16.14 7.91
CA GLN A 106 -3.98 17.24 8.87
C GLN A 106 -3.37 16.71 10.17
N PRO A 107 -2.23 17.23 10.63
CA PRO A 107 -1.77 16.94 11.98
C PRO A 107 -2.87 17.41 12.94
N PHE A 108 -3.37 16.51 13.78
CA PHE A 108 -4.30 16.89 14.84
C PHE A 108 -3.60 17.96 15.70
N ALA A 109 -4.07 19.21 15.59
CA ALA A 109 -3.67 20.25 16.51
C ALA A 109 -4.02 19.76 17.91
N SER A 110 -3.01 19.57 18.75
CA SER A 110 -3.17 19.23 20.16
C SER A 110 -4.15 20.21 20.80
N ILE A 111 -5.33 19.73 21.17
CA ILE A 111 -6.29 20.48 21.96
C ILE A 111 -5.59 20.81 23.28
N ARG A 112 -5.25 22.09 23.47
CA ARG A 112 -4.79 22.57 24.77
C ARG A 112 -5.99 22.46 25.72
N GLU A 113 -5.88 21.62 26.73
CA GLU A 113 -6.79 21.63 27.89
C GLU A 113 -6.82 23.04 28.48
N GLY A 114 -7.93 23.74 28.26
CA GLY A 114 -8.30 24.89 29.08
C GLY A 114 -8.96 24.38 30.35
N LYS A 115 -8.19 24.35 31.44
CA LYS A 115 -8.75 24.40 32.79
C LYS A 115 -9.22 25.82 33.03
N GLU A 116 -10.49 25.99 33.36
CA GLU A 116 -10.98 27.04 34.24
C GLU A 116 -11.96 26.44 35.24
#